data_AF-A0A392N452-F1
#
_entry.id   AF-A0A392N452-F1
#
_cell.length_a   1.000
_cell.length_b   1.000
_cell.length_c   1.000
_cell.angle_alpha   90.00
_cell.angle_beta   90.00
_cell.angle_gamma   90.00
#
_symmetry.space_group_name_H-M   'P 1'
#
loop_
_entity.id
_entity.type
_entity.pdbx_description
1 polymer ?
#
loop_
_entity_poly.entity_id
_entity_poly.type
_entity_poly.pdbx_seq_one_letter_code
_entity_poly.pdbx_strand_id
1 'polypeptide(L)'
;MVDGKEKEIIKDDDEKLNGLRKELGEKAYNAVVAALTEINQYNPSGRYVTSELWNYKAGRRATLQEGVQFLLNHWRRKKEMFS
;
A
#
# COMPACT_ATOMS: atom_id res chain seq x y z
N MET A 1 -3.89 -18.58 7.38
CA MET A 1 -3.76 -18.03 6.01
C MET A 1 -5.10 -17.46 5.61
N VAL A 2 -5.12 -16.25 5.05
CA VAL A 2 -6.34 -15.64 4.48
C VAL A 2 -6.08 -15.47 2.99
N ASP A 3 -6.91 -16.08 2.14
CA ASP A 3 -6.75 -16.10 0.67
C ASP A 3 -5.40 -16.65 0.16
N GLY A 4 -4.80 -17.62 0.88
CA GLY A 4 -3.50 -18.20 0.50
C GLY A 4 -2.29 -17.28 0.74
N LYS A 5 -2.48 -16.13 1.41
CA LYS A 5 -1.41 -15.25 1.89
C LYS A 5 -1.32 -15.30 3.42
N GLU A 6 -0.10 -15.27 3.95
CA GLU A 6 0.12 -15.05 5.38
C GLU A 6 -0.18 -13.59 5.70
N LYS A 7 -1.39 -13.31 6.22
CA LYS A 7 -1.81 -12.01 6.73
C LYS A 7 -1.89 -12.09 8.26
N GLU A 8 -1.53 -11.02 8.94
CA GLU A 8 -1.74 -10.90 10.38
C GLU A 8 -3.24 -10.74 10.67
N ILE A 9 -3.77 -11.49 11.64
CA ILE A 9 -5.16 -11.33 12.08
C ILE A 9 -5.14 -10.32 13.23
N ILE A 10 -5.64 -9.12 12.97
CA ILE A 10 -5.85 -8.10 14.00
C ILE A 10 -7.09 -8.50 14.78
N LYS A 11 -6.95 -8.73 16.09
CA LYS A 11 -8.08 -9.06 16.97
C LYS A 11 -8.30 -7.95 17.99
N ASP A 12 -9.57 -7.71 18.31
CA ASP A 12 -9.95 -6.69 19.29
C ASP A 12 -9.54 -7.08 20.73
N ASP A 13 -9.30 -8.35 21.00
CA ASP A 13 -8.83 -8.87 22.28
C ASP A 13 -7.29 -8.88 22.42
N ASP A 14 -6.55 -8.35 21.44
CA ASP A 14 -5.09 -8.27 21.50
C ASP A 14 -4.62 -7.43 22.71
N GLU A 15 -3.81 -8.04 23.59
CA GLU A 15 -3.38 -7.43 24.84
C GLU A 15 -2.56 -6.15 24.61
N LYS A 16 -1.75 -6.08 23.54
CA LYS A 16 -0.92 -4.91 23.24
C LYS A 16 -1.76 -3.77 22.70
N LEU A 17 -2.73 -4.06 21.82
CA LEU A 17 -3.65 -3.04 21.32
C LEU A 17 -4.56 -2.51 22.44
N ASN A 18 -5.01 -3.38 23.34
CA ASN A 18 -5.79 -2.98 24.51
C ASN A 18 -4.95 -2.17 25.51
N GLY A 19 -3.68 -2.52 25.71
CA GLY A 19 -2.73 -1.71 26.49
C GLY A 19 -2.54 -0.32 25.89
N LEU A 20 -2.24 -0.25 24.59
CA LEU A 20 -2.10 0.99 23.83
C LEU A 20 -3.34 1.89 23.97
N ARG A 21 -4.53 1.31 23.84
CA ARG A 21 -5.81 2.03 23.99
C ARG A 21 -5.98 2.60 25.39
N LYS A 22 -5.59 1.85 26.44
CA LYS A 22 -5.65 2.31 27.83
C LYS A 22 -4.65 3.43 28.13
N GLU A 23 -3.44 3.33 27.59
CA GLU A 23 -2.36 4.28 27.88
C GLU A 23 -2.43 5.56 27.05
N LEU A 24 -2.77 5.46 25.76
CA LEU A 24 -2.70 6.55 24.78
C LEU A 24 -4.06 6.93 24.18
N GLY A 25 -5.12 6.19 24.49
CA GLY A 25 -6.49 6.48 24.08
C GLY A 25 -6.87 5.99 22.67
N GLU A 26 -8.13 6.26 22.31
CA GLU A 26 -8.77 5.73 21.10
C GLU A 26 -8.07 6.14 19.80
N LYS A 27 -7.56 7.38 19.74
CA LYS A 27 -6.94 7.91 18.54
C LYS A 27 -5.65 7.15 18.19
N ALA A 28 -4.83 6.84 19.21
CA ALA A 28 -3.61 6.07 19.01
C ALA A 28 -3.93 4.64 18.58
N TYR A 29 -4.92 4.00 19.22
CA TYR A 29 -5.42 2.68 18.84
C TYR A 29 -5.86 2.65 17.36
N ASN A 30 -6.73 3.58 16.95
CA ASN A 30 -7.24 3.64 15.58
C ASN A 30 -6.12 3.87 14.54
N ALA A 31 -5.14 4.71 14.86
CA ALA A 31 -4.00 4.96 13.98
C ALA A 31 -3.14 3.70 13.78
N VAL A 32 -2.88 2.94 14.84
CA VAL A 32 -2.10 1.69 14.76
C VAL A 32 -2.87 0.59 14.03
N VAL A 33 -4.16 0.42 14.31
CA VAL A 33 -5.01 -0.55 13.59
C VAL A 33 -5.08 -0.23 12.09
N ALA A 34 -5.20 1.05 11.74
CA ALA A 34 -5.15 1.48 10.34
C ALA A 34 -3.83 1.10 9.67
N ALA A 35 -2.69 1.41 10.30
CA ALA A 35 -1.36 1.09 9.78
C ALA A 35 -1.15 -0.44 9.62
N LEU A 36 -1.57 -1.26 10.58
CA LEU A 36 -1.50 -2.72 10.50
C LEU A 36 -2.37 -3.27 9.37
N THR A 37 -3.55 -2.69 9.17
CA THR A 37 -4.46 -3.06 8.08
C THR A 37 -3.86 -2.73 6.72
N GLU A 38 -3.25 -1.55 6.57
CA GLU A 38 -2.53 -1.15 5.35
C GLU A 38 -1.37 -2.11 5.05
N ILE A 39 -0.55 -2.46 6.04
CA ILE A 39 0.55 -3.43 5.87
C ILE A 39 0.01 -4.77 5.34
N ASN A 40 -1.09 -5.27 5.90
CA ASN A 40 -1.74 -6.50 5.45
C ASN A 40 -2.29 -6.42 4.02
N GLN A 41 -2.77 -5.24 3.61
CA GLN A 41 -3.31 -5.02 2.27
C GLN A 41 -2.20 -4.98 1.22
N TYR A 42 -1.12 -4.25 1.49
CA TYR A 42 -0.08 -3.97 0.50
C TYR A 42 1.01 -5.03 0.45
N ASN A 43 1.54 -5.46 1.60
CA ASN A 43 2.65 -6.40 1.66
C ASN A 43 2.59 -7.24 2.95
N PRO A 44 1.62 -8.17 3.05
CA PRO A 44 1.39 -8.90 4.29
C PRO A 44 2.58 -9.78 4.71
N SER A 45 3.31 -10.34 3.75
CA SER A 45 4.47 -11.20 4.01
C SER A 45 5.76 -10.42 4.26
N GLY A 46 6.01 -9.35 3.50
CA GLY A 46 7.28 -8.61 3.57
C GLY A 46 7.25 -7.39 4.48
N ARG A 47 6.08 -6.79 4.75
CA ARG A 47 5.89 -5.58 5.57
C ARG A 47 6.76 -4.36 5.21
N TYR A 48 7.39 -4.35 4.04
CA TYR A 48 8.15 -3.21 3.53
C TYR A 48 7.27 -2.29 2.68
N VAL A 49 7.59 -1.01 2.70
CA VAL A 49 6.99 0.01 1.82
C VAL A 49 7.18 -0.43 0.37
N THR A 50 6.07 -0.48 -0.38
CA THR A 50 6.08 -0.84 -1.80
C THR A 50 5.75 0.40 -2.60
N SER A 51 6.60 0.77 -3.56
CA SER A 51 6.33 1.90 -4.44
C SER A 51 5.23 1.55 -5.43
N GLU A 52 4.22 2.40 -5.55
CA GLU A 52 3.17 2.28 -6.56
C GLU A 52 3.29 3.37 -7.63
N LEU A 53 2.94 3.03 -8.87
CA LEU A 53 2.84 4.03 -9.93
C LEU A 53 1.56 4.84 -9.73
N TRP A 54 1.67 6.16 -9.65
CA TRP A 54 0.52 7.05 -9.41
C TRP A 54 0.14 7.84 -10.66
N ASN A 55 -1.15 7.85 -11.01
CA ASN A 55 -1.67 8.77 -12.03
C ASN A 55 -2.14 10.05 -11.34
N TYR A 56 -1.26 11.06 -11.30
CA TYR A 56 -1.54 12.36 -10.68
C TYR A 56 -2.75 13.07 -11.29
N LYS A 57 -3.01 12.90 -12.59
CA LYS A 57 -4.19 13.51 -13.24
C LYS A 57 -5.49 12.86 -12.78
N ALA A 58 -5.46 11.56 -12.49
CA ALA A 58 -6.65 10.81 -12.05
C ALA A 58 -6.79 10.75 -10.51
N GLY A 59 -5.79 11.22 -9.75
CA GLY A 59 -5.82 11.18 -8.29
C GLY A 59 -5.85 9.77 -7.69
N ARG A 60 -5.36 8.76 -8.42
CA ARG A 60 -5.35 7.36 -8.00
C ARG A 60 -4.11 6.62 -8.53
N ARG A 61 -3.89 5.42 -8.01
CA ARG A 61 -2.91 4.46 -8.55
C ARG A 61 -3.15 4.28 -10.05
N ALA A 62 -2.06 4.30 -10.82
CA ALA A 62 -2.07 4.06 -12.25
C ALA A 62 -2.44 2.60 -12.54
N THR A 63 -3.24 2.41 -13.56
CA THR A 63 -3.54 1.10 -14.14
C THR A 63 -2.33 0.59 -14.92
N LEU A 64 -2.29 -0.73 -15.14
CA LEU A 64 -1.26 -1.35 -15.99
C LEU A 64 -1.25 -0.73 -17.39
N GLN A 65 -2.42 -0.49 -17.97
CA GLN A 65 -2.55 0.13 -19.29
C GLN A 65 -1.95 1.54 -19.32
N GLU A 66 -2.23 2.39 -18.33
CA GLU A 66 -1.64 3.73 -18.22
C GLU A 66 -0.11 3.66 -18.12
N GLY A 67 0.42 2.72 -17.34
CA GLY A 67 1.87 2.51 -17.21
C GLY A 67 2.53 2.07 -18.53
N VAL A 68 1.96 1.08 -19.22
CA VAL A 68 2.48 0.60 -20.52
C VAL A 68 2.43 1.71 -21.57
N GLN A 69 1.32 2.45 -21.63
CA GLN A 69 1.17 3.57 -22.57
C GLN A 69 2.22 4.65 -22.33
N PHE A 70 2.49 4.98 -21.06
CA PHE A 70 3.52 5.94 -20.70
C PHE A 70 4.92 5.50 -21.18
N LEU A 71 5.29 4.24 -20.93
CA LEU A 71 6.59 3.68 -21.34
C LEU A 71 6.76 3.69 -22.86
N LEU A 72 5.74 3.28 -23.61
CA LEU A 72 5.77 3.27 -25.08
C LEU A 72 5.94 4.68 -25.66
N ASN A 73 5.19 5.65 -25.13
CA ASN A 73 5.28 7.04 -25.57
C ASN A 73 6.65 7.64 -25.23
N HIS A 74 7.22 7.30 -24.07
CA HIS A 74 8.56 7.73 -23.69
C HIS A 74 9.64 7.16 -24.61
N TRP A 75 9.54 5.88 -24.94
CA TRP A 75 10.47 5.22 -25.86
C TRP A 75 10.42 5.83 -27.27
N ARG A 76 9.23 6.06 -27.83
CA ARG A 76 9.06 6.68 -29.17
C ARG A 76 9.72 8.05 -29.24
N ARG A 77 9.44 8.93 -28.26
CA ARG A 77 10.05 10.27 -28.20
C ARG A 77 11.57 10.22 -28.15
N LYS A 78 12.14 9.30 -27.35
CA LYS A 78 13.59 9.12 -27.32
C LYS A 78 14.14 8.66 -28.67
N LYS A 79 13.47 7.70 -29.31
CA LYS A 79 13.90 7.19 -30.62
C LYS A 79 13.90 8.30 -31.69
N GLU A 80 12.88 9.13 -31.71
CA GLU A 80 12.77 10.29 -32.62
C GLU A 80 13.82 11.38 -32.33
N MET A 81 14.21 11.56 -31.05
CA MET A 81 15.26 12.52 -30.67
C MET A 81 16.67 12.10 -31.10
N PHE A 82 16.91 10.79 -31.30
CA PHE A 82 18.22 10.23 -31.63
C PHE A 82 18.28 9.63 -33.04
N SER A 83 17.29 9.92 -33.89
CA SER A 83 17.26 9.62 -35.33
C SER A 83 17.46 10.90 -36.14
#